data_AF-I4GAG1-F1
#
_entry.id   AF-I4GAG1-F1
#
_cell.length_a   1.000
_cell.length_b   1.000
_cell.length_c   1.000
_cell.angle_alpha   90.00
_cell.angle_beta   90.00
_cell.angle_gamma   90.00
#
_symmetry.space_group_name_H-M   'P 1'
#
loop_
_entity.id
_entity.type
_entity.pdbx_description
1 polymer ?
#
loop_
_entity_poly.entity_id
_entity_poly.type
_entity_poly.pdbx_seq_one_letter_code
_entity_poly.pdbx_strand_id
1 'polypeptide(L)'
;MVSISKLSFHKIGLDMMLSVNEESFPKLVLESSRPVLVYFWAPWCGLCRLIQPTLLSWQNDCQGAIQLVGVNADNNFKLANSFRLRSLPTLILFDQGVPVHRLEEIHSREELQQTLRLIVKNQIRFFSFPCGNEVYTESFFCKIVLEVLLNKHFTIL
;
A
#
# COMPACT_ATOMS: atom_id res chain seq x y z
N MET A 1 -4.49 0.47 46.33
CA MET A 1 -3.41 0.70 45.34
C MET A 1 -3.56 -0.29 44.19
N VAL A 2 -4.32 0.08 43.15
CA VAL A 2 -4.07 -0.34 41.76
C VAL A 2 -4.68 0.78 40.90
N SER A 3 -3.84 1.68 40.39
CA SER A 3 -4.27 2.71 39.44
C SER A 3 -4.48 2.08 38.08
N ILE A 4 -5.75 1.91 37.70
CA ILE A 4 -6.18 1.57 36.35
C ILE A 4 -6.44 2.91 35.66
N SER A 5 -5.41 3.55 35.11
CA SER A 5 -5.57 4.76 34.31
C SER A 5 -4.55 4.82 33.18
N LYS A 6 -5.08 4.91 31.95
CA LYS A 6 -4.40 4.98 30.64
C LYS A 6 -3.96 3.65 30.01
N LEU A 7 -4.95 2.80 29.72
CA LEU A 7 -4.96 2.10 28.45
C LEU A 7 -5.06 3.15 27.33
N SER A 8 -3.90 3.58 26.83
CA SER A 8 -3.76 4.48 25.68
C SER A 8 -4.21 3.77 24.40
N PHE A 9 -5.53 3.67 24.20
CA PHE A 9 -6.20 3.34 22.94
C PHE A 9 -6.24 4.54 21.96
N HIS A 10 -5.26 5.44 22.02
CA HIS A 10 -5.21 6.64 21.18
C HIS A 10 -3.91 6.77 20.35
N LYS A 11 -3.19 5.66 20.15
CA LYS A 11 -1.96 5.61 19.35
C LYS A 11 -1.81 4.30 18.57
N ILE A 12 -2.91 3.81 18.00
CA ILE A 12 -2.95 2.64 17.12
C ILE A 12 -3.55 3.16 15.80
N GLY A 13 -2.73 3.44 14.80
CA GLY A 13 -3.22 3.81 13.45
C GLY A 13 -2.42 4.80 12.61
N LEU A 14 -1.31 5.35 13.11
CA LEU A 14 -0.36 6.16 12.31
C LEU A 14 1.07 5.81 12.77
N ASP A 15 1.89 5.24 11.89
CA ASP A 15 3.36 5.49 11.76
C ASP A 15 4.26 4.31 11.42
N MET A 16 3.81 3.05 11.43
CA MET A 16 4.73 1.93 11.15
C MET A 16 4.44 1.25 9.82
N MET A 17 5.05 1.78 8.76
CA MET A 17 5.30 0.98 7.57
C MET A 17 6.18 -0.20 7.95
N LEU A 18 5.77 -1.41 7.58
CA LEU A 18 6.53 -2.62 7.87
C LEU A 18 7.83 -2.59 7.06
N SER A 19 8.98 -2.54 7.74
CA SER A 19 10.29 -2.64 7.09
C SER A 19 10.63 -4.10 6.80
N VAL A 20 11.00 -4.39 5.56
CA VAL A 20 11.33 -5.74 5.07
C VAL A 20 12.78 -5.75 4.59
N ASN A 21 13.46 -6.86 4.87
CA ASN A 21 14.85 -7.10 4.48
C ASN A 21 14.96 -8.32 3.54
N GLU A 22 16.16 -8.59 3.02
CA GLU A 22 16.41 -9.70 2.07
C GLU A 22 15.92 -11.06 2.58
N GLU A 23 16.03 -11.32 3.89
CA GLU A 23 15.64 -12.60 4.50
C GLU A 23 14.13 -12.76 4.67
N SER A 24 13.44 -11.67 5.02
CA SER A 24 11.99 -11.67 5.26
C SER A 24 11.17 -11.43 4.00
N PHE A 25 11.78 -10.91 2.94
CA PHE A 25 11.12 -10.58 1.68
C PHE A 25 10.38 -11.76 1.03
N PRO A 26 10.98 -12.96 0.88
CA PRO A 26 10.27 -14.08 0.25
C PRO A 26 8.99 -14.44 1.00
N LYS A 27 9.06 -14.53 2.33
CA LYS A 27 7.92 -14.91 3.16
C LYS A 27 6.82 -13.84 3.21
N LEU A 28 7.21 -12.56 3.29
CA LEU A 28 6.26 -11.46 3.46
C LEU A 28 5.69 -10.92 2.15
N VAL A 29 6.39 -11.10 1.03
CA VAL A 29 6.02 -10.56 -0.28
C VAL A 29 5.66 -11.67 -1.26
N LEU A 30 6.53 -12.68 -1.41
CA LEU A 30 6.35 -13.71 -2.43
C LEU A 30 5.33 -14.78 -2.02
N GLU A 31 5.31 -15.16 -0.74
CA GLU A 31 4.39 -16.14 -0.17
C GLU A 31 3.12 -15.50 0.41
N SER A 32 2.95 -14.19 0.25
CA SER A 32 1.77 -13.49 0.77
C SER A 32 0.51 -13.88 0.00
N SER A 33 -0.53 -14.26 0.75
CA SER A 33 -1.87 -14.52 0.20
C SER A 33 -2.61 -13.25 -0.23
N ARG A 34 -2.15 -12.08 0.24
CA ARG A 34 -2.70 -10.76 -0.10
C ARG A 34 -1.76 -10.02 -1.04
N PRO A 35 -2.27 -9.14 -1.91
CA PRO A 35 -1.42 -8.26 -2.71
C PRO A 35 -0.57 -7.37 -1.79
N VAL A 36 0.71 -7.22 -2.15
CA VAL A 36 1.70 -6.48 -1.38
C VAL A 36 2.30 -5.38 -2.23
N LEU A 37 2.14 -4.14 -1.81
CA LEU A 37 2.83 -3.00 -2.39
C LEU A 37 4.18 -2.83 -1.69
N VAL A 38 5.27 -3.08 -2.41
CA VAL A 38 6.63 -2.88 -1.95
C VAL A 38 7.09 -1.48 -2.33
N TYR A 39 7.52 -0.72 -1.34
CA TYR A 39 8.11 0.61 -1.50
C TYR A 39 9.61 0.57 -1.26
N PHE A 40 10.37 0.71 -2.34
CA PHE A 40 11.81 0.84 -2.30
C PHE A 40 12.20 2.30 -2.06
N TRP A 41 12.96 2.53 -1.00
CA TRP A 41 13.35 3.87 -0.54
C TRP A 41 14.79 3.90 -0.03
N ALA A 42 15.31 5.11 0.19
CA ALA A 42 16.60 5.33 0.83
C ALA A 42 16.57 6.63 1.66
N PRO A 43 17.39 6.75 2.72
CA PRO A 43 17.36 7.91 3.63
C PRO A 43 17.81 9.23 2.97
N TRP A 44 18.64 9.14 1.93
CA TRP A 44 19.12 10.29 1.15
C TRP A 44 18.14 10.76 0.07
N CYS A 45 17.08 10.00 -0.18
CA CYS A 45 16.09 10.30 -1.22
C CYS A 45 15.09 11.37 -0.73
N GLY A 46 15.24 12.59 -1.24
CA GLY A 46 14.37 13.72 -0.85
C GLY A 46 12.89 13.49 -1.18
N LEU A 47 12.59 12.97 -2.38
CA LEU A 47 11.22 12.67 -2.83
C LEU A 47 10.57 11.57 -1.98
N CYS A 48 11.36 10.59 -1.52
CA CYS A 48 10.91 9.50 -0.67
C CYS A 48 10.24 10.00 0.63
N ARG A 49 10.79 11.06 1.23
CA ARG A 49 10.22 11.69 2.44
C ARG A 49 8.87 12.37 2.19
N LEU A 50 8.65 12.89 0.98
CA LEU A 50 7.40 13.56 0.60
C LEU A 50 6.28 12.55 0.33
N ILE A 51 6.60 11.41 -0.29
CA ILE A 51 5.60 10.40 -0.66
C ILE A 51 5.22 9.47 0.49
N GLN A 52 6.13 9.23 1.44
CA GLN A 52 5.91 8.35 2.58
C GLN A 52 4.60 8.63 3.34
N PRO A 53 4.25 9.88 3.74
CA PRO A 53 2.98 10.15 4.42
C PRO A 53 1.76 9.85 3.52
N THR A 54 1.89 10.04 2.21
CA THR A 54 0.82 9.72 1.25
C THR A 54 0.59 8.21 1.18
N LEU A 55 1.65 7.41 1.17
CA LEU A 55 1.58 5.94 1.19
C LEU A 55 0.97 5.43 2.50
N LEU A 56 1.34 6.01 3.65
CA LEU A 56 0.76 5.66 4.95
C LEU A 56 -0.74 5.97 5.02
N SER A 57 -1.15 7.16 4.53
CA SER A 57 -2.58 7.51 4.42
C SER A 57 -3.32 6.53 3.53
N TRP A 58 -2.74 6.18 2.38
CA TRP A 58 -3.33 5.23 1.45
C TRP A 58 -3.44 3.82 2.04
N GLN A 59 -2.46 3.36 2.81
CA GLN A 59 -2.52 2.07 3.50
C GLN A 59 -3.70 2.01 4.48
N ASN A 60 -3.94 3.11 5.21
CA ASN A 60 -5.09 3.22 6.11
C ASN A 60 -6.41 3.19 5.33
N ASP A 61 -6.49 3.88 4.18
CA ASP A 61 -7.66 3.87 3.30
C ASP A 61 -7.93 2.47 2.69
N CYS A 62 -6.88 1.67 2.48
CA CYS A 62 -7.00 0.31 1.96
C CYS A 62 -7.56 -0.69 2.98
N GLN A 63 -7.64 -0.34 4.27
CA GLN A 63 -8.18 -1.19 5.35
C GLN A 63 -7.66 -2.64 5.34
N GLY A 64 -6.40 -2.84 4.93
CA GLY A 64 -5.76 -4.16 4.87
C GLY A 64 -6.06 -4.99 3.61
N ALA A 65 -6.74 -4.44 2.60
CA ALA A 65 -6.91 -5.08 1.29
C ALA A 65 -5.56 -5.27 0.56
N ILE A 66 -4.66 -4.30 0.71
CA ILE A 66 -3.29 -4.35 0.18
C ILE A 66 -2.31 -4.06 1.33
N GLN A 67 -1.29 -4.90 1.47
CA GLN A 67 -0.25 -4.72 2.46
C GLN A 67 0.82 -3.77 1.92
N LEU A 68 1.14 -2.70 2.64
CA LEU A 68 2.28 -1.82 2.31
C LEU A 68 3.52 -2.27 3.10
N VAL A 69 4.63 -2.48 2.40
CA VAL A 69 5.93 -2.77 3.00
C VAL A 69 7.00 -1.86 2.43
N GLY A 70 7.96 -1.48 3.26
CA GLY A 70 9.10 -0.65 2.87
C GLY A 70 10.39 -1.46 2.83
N VAL A 71 11.20 -1.30 1.79
CA VAL A 71 12.53 -1.89 1.66
C VAL A 71 13.53 -0.78 1.46
N ASN A 72 14.52 -0.69 2.37
CA ASN A 72 15.63 0.24 2.19
C ASN A 72 16.59 -0.33 1.14
N ALA A 73 16.73 0.33 -0.01
CA ALA A 73 17.56 -0.12 -1.12
C ALA A 73 19.07 -0.14 -0.78
N ASP A 74 19.55 0.77 0.07
CA ASP A 74 20.96 0.81 0.50
C ASP A 74 21.31 -0.36 1.43
N ASN A 75 20.36 -0.84 2.24
CA ASN A 75 20.60 -1.96 3.14
C ASN A 75 20.36 -3.31 2.47
N ASN A 76 19.72 -3.33 1.30
CA ASN A 76 19.24 -4.54 0.62
C ASN A 76 19.65 -4.53 -0.85
N PHE A 77 20.95 -4.40 -1.12
CA PHE A 77 21.49 -4.31 -2.47
C PHE A 77 21.15 -5.49 -3.36
N LYS A 78 21.02 -6.71 -2.82
CA LYS A 78 20.65 -7.87 -3.65
C LYS A 78 19.21 -7.76 -4.13
N LEU A 79 18.30 -7.28 -3.29
CA LEU A 79 16.92 -7.01 -3.70
C LEU A 79 16.86 -5.90 -4.74
N ALA A 80 17.59 -4.80 -4.50
CA ALA A 80 17.67 -3.68 -5.44
C ALA A 80 18.16 -4.13 -6.83
N ASN A 81 19.19 -4.97 -6.88
CA ASN A 81 19.73 -5.53 -8.11
C ASN A 81 18.79 -6.55 -8.76
N SER A 82 18.17 -7.44 -7.97
CA SER A 82 17.25 -8.46 -8.48
C SER A 82 16.03 -7.84 -9.16
N PHE A 83 15.49 -6.76 -8.59
CA PHE A 83 14.41 -6.01 -9.21
C PHE A 83 14.89 -4.95 -10.22
N ARG A 84 16.20 -4.79 -10.41
CA ARG A 84 16.81 -3.83 -11.34
C ARG A 84 16.31 -2.40 -11.08
N LEU A 85 16.34 -1.94 -9.83
CA LEU A 85 15.92 -0.59 -9.47
C LEU A 85 16.79 0.43 -10.21
N ARG A 86 16.15 1.35 -10.95
CA ARG A 86 16.85 2.41 -11.71
C ARG A 86 16.82 3.76 -11.00
N SER A 87 15.74 4.01 -10.28
CA SER A 87 15.49 5.25 -9.55
C SER A 87 14.82 4.93 -8.21
N LEU A 88 14.98 5.85 -7.26
CA LEU A 88 14.19 5.88 -6.04
C LEU A 88 13.40 7.18 -6.02
N PRO A 89 12.15 7.17 -5.53
CA PRO A 89 11.41 6.01 -5.04
C PRO A 89 10.93 5.06 -6.15
N THR A 90 10.89 3.75 -5.88
CA THR A 90 10.24 2.76 -6.76
C THR A 90 9.17 2.00 -5.98
N LEU A 91 7.99 1.85 -6.57
CA LEU A 91 6.89 1.07 -6.03
C LEU A 91 6.63 -0.14 -6.93
N ILE A 92 6.52 -1.33 -6.34
CA ILE A 92 6.19 -2.56 -7.07
C ILE A 92 5.06 -3.27 -6.34
N LEU A 93 3.96 -3.51 -7.04
CA LEU A 93 2.84 -4.31 -6.54
C LEU A 93 3.08 -5.77 -6.89
N PHE A 94 3.06 -6.62 -5.88
CA PHE A 94 3.10 -8.07 -5.99
C PHE A 94 1.74 -8.64 -5.71
N ASP A 95 1.34 -9.63 -6.49
CA ASP A 95 0.13 -10.42 -6.29
C ASP A 95 0.48 -11.89 -6.49
N GLN A 96 0.22 -12.73 -5.48
CA GLN A 96 0.64 -14.14 -5.44
C GLN A 96 2.13 -14.34 -5.80
N GLY A 97 2.99 -13.43 -5.33
CA GLY A 97 4.42 -13.43 -5.59
C GLY A 97 4.86 -13.00 -7.00
N VAL A 98 3.92 -12.58 -7.86
CA VAL A 98 4.22 -12.05 -9.20
C VAL A 98 4.14 -10.53 -9.19
N PRO A 99 5.15 -9.81 -9.75
CA PRO A 99 5.07 -8.36 -9.89
C PRO A 99 4.06 -8.00 -10.98
N VAL A 100 2.93 -7.40 -10.60
CA VAL A 100 1.83 -7.03 -11.51
C VAL A 100 1.89 -5.58 -11.96
N HIS A 101 2.50 -4.70 -11.17
CA HIS A 101 2.60 -3.28 -11.51
C HIS A 101 3.86 -2.65 -10.91
N ARG A 102 4.45 -1.71 -11.64
CA ARG A 102 5.72 -1.05 -11.29
C ARG A 102 5.64 0.44 -11.59
N LEU A 103 5.97 1.27 -10.62
CA LEU A 103 6.09 2.72 -10.76
C LEU A 103 7.51 3.13 -10.35
N GLU A 104 8.25 3.74 -11.26
CA GLU A 104 9.62 4.26 -11.01
C GLU A 104 9.73 5.77 -11.23
N GLU A 105 8.76 6.34 -11.94
CA GLU A 105 8.71 7.74 -12.34
C GLU A 105 7.50 8.37 -11.65
N ILE A 106 7.73 8.94 -10.47
CA ILE A 106 6.70 9.64 -9.71
C ILE A 106 6.98 11.14 -9.84
N HIS A 107 6.28 11.79 -10.77
CA HIS A 107 6.51 13.22 -11.07
C HIS A 107 5.69 14.14 -10.17
N SER A 108 4.50 13.70 -9.75
CA SER A 108 3.60 14.47 -8.89
C SER A 108 2.91 13.61 -7.85
N ARG A 109 2.48 14.23 -6.75
CA ARG A 109 1.68 13.56 -5.70
C ARG A 109 0.33 13.13 -6.26
N GLU A 110 -0.24 13.94 -7.14
CA GLU A 110 -1.54 13.73 -7.77
C GLU A 110 -1.52 12.46 -8.65
N GLU A 111 -0.48 12.30 -9.47
CA GLU A 111 -0.28 11.10 -10.29
C GLU A 111 -0.09 9.84 -9.44
N LEU A 112 0.69 9.93 -8.36
CA LEU A 112 0.85 8.84 -7.41
C LEU A 112 -0.50 8.44 -6.81
N GLN A 113 -1.28 9.41 -6.34
CA GLN A 113 -2.61 9.17 -5.75
C GLN A 113 -3.57 8.55 -6.77
N GLN A 114 -3.59 9.03 -8.01
CA GLN A 114 -4.42 8.47 -9.07
C GLN A 114 -4.05 7.02 -9.35
N THR A 115 -2.75 6.72 -9.46
CA THR A 115 -2.29 5.36 -9.73
C THR A 115 -2.61 4.42 -8.57
N LEU A 116 -2.38 4.85 -7.33
CA LEU A 116 -2.75 4.10 -6.13
C LEU A 116 -4.27 3.84 -6.05
N ARG A 117 -5.10 4.81 -6.44
CA ARG A 117 -6.56 4.63 -6.54
C ARG A 117 -6.94 3.60 -7.60
N LEU A 118 -6.28 3.61 -8.76
CA LEU A 118 -6.52 2.63 -9.83
C LEU A 118 -6.13 1.22 -9.41
N ILE A 119 -4.99 1.07 -8.73
CA ILE A 119 -4.52 -0.21 -8.18
C ILE A 119 -5.58 -0.81 -7.26
N VAL A 120 -6.08 -0.03 -6.30
CA VAL A 120 -7.13 -0.49 -5.36
C VAL A 120 -8.39 -0.87 -6.12
N LYS A 121 -8.88 -0.02 -7.03
CA LYS A 121 -10.09 -0.31 -7.81
C LYS A 121 -9.95 -1.56 -8.68
N ASN A 122 -8.76 -1.80 -9.25
CA ASN A 122 -8.51 -2.97 -10.07
C ASN A 122 -8.44 -4.25 -9.24
N GLN A 123 -7.79 -4.20 -8.08
CA GLN A 123 -7.69 -5.35 -7.18
C GLN A 123 -9.03 -5.69 -6.50
N ILE A 124 -9.85 -4.69 -6.15
CA ILE A 124 -11.23 -4.93 -5.67
C ILE A 124 -12.09 -5.60 -6.76
N ARG A 125 -11.90 -5.24 -8.03
CA ARG A 125 -12.57 -5.92 -9.15
C ARG A 125 -12.06 -7.34 -9.36
N PHE A 126 -10.77 -7.60 -9.15
CA PHE A 126 -10.16 -8.91 -9.33
C PHE A 126 -10.51 -9.90 -8.21
N PHE A 127 -10.74 -9.42 -6.98
CA PHE A 127 -11.30 -10.22 -5.88
C PHE A 127 -12.79 -10.56 -6.08
N SER A 128 -13.46 -9.96 -7.06
CA SER A 128 -14.80 -10.35 -7.50
C SER A 128 -14.68 -11.25 -8.73
N PHE A 129 -15.03 -12.53 -8.55
CA PHE A 129 -14.96 -13.68 -9.48
C PHE A 129 -13.71 -14.56 -9.36
N PRO A 130 -13.92 -15.80 -8.91
CA PRO A 130 -14.27 -16.85 -9.87
C PRO A 130 -15.69 -17.38 -9.70
N CYS A 131 -16.25 -17.86 -10.81
CA CYS A 131 -17.63 -18.32 -10.98
C CYS A 131 -17.95 -19.55 -10.12
N GLY A 132 -19.08 -19.52 -9.40
CA GLY A 132 -19.63 -20.65 -8.66
C GLY A 132 -20.75 -20.22 -7.72
N ASN A 133 -21.99 -20.34 -8.21
CA ASN A 133 -23.28 -20.06 -7.57
C ASN A 133 -23.29 -20.07 -6.03
N GLU A 134 -23.18 -18.90 -5.39
CA GLU A 134 -23.95 -18.53 -4.21
C GLU A 134 -23.77 -17.03 -3.94
N VAL A 135 -24.90 -16.32 -3.93
CA VAL A 135 -25.01 -14.87 -3.79
C VAL A 135 -24.68 -14.48 -2.35
N TYR A 136 -23.55 -13.80 -2.12
CA TYR A 136 -23.32 -13.06 -0.87
C TYR A 136 -23.45 -11.57 -1.12
N THR A 137 -24.70 -11.15 -0.95
CA THR A 137 -25.25 -9.81 -0.68
C THR A 137 -24.29 -8.62 -0.78
N GLU A 138 -24.61 -7.73 -1.73
CA GLU A 138 -24.43 -6.29 -1.56
C GLU A 138 -24.89 -5.85 -0.16
N SER A 139 -23.96 -5.54 0.74
CA SER A 139 -24.27 -4.68 1.89
C SER A 139 -22.99 -4.16 2.55
N PHE A 140 -22.93 -2.85 2.70
CA PHE A 140 -22.01 -2.05 3.52
C PHE A 140 -20.55 -1.80 3.07
N PHE A 141 -19.79 -2.75 2.53
CA PHE A 141 -18.35 -2.51 2.32
C PHE A 141 -18.00 -1.62 1.12
N CYS A 142 -18.85 -1.57 0.09
CA CYS A 142 -18.56 -0.84 -1.15
C CYS A 142 -18.97 0.65 -1.12
N LYS A 143 -19.92 1.05 -0.24
CA LYS A 143 -20.46 2.42 -0.23
C LYS A 143 -19.48 3.43 0.37
N ILE A 144 -18.78 3.07 1.45
CA ILE A 144 -17.82 3.96 2.11
C ILE A 144 -16.58 4.20 1.24
N VAL A 145 -16.06 3.15 0.58
CA VAL A 145 -14.85 3.30 -0.26
C VAL A 145 -15.15 4.11 -1.52
N LEU A 146 -16.34 3.95 -2.13
CA LEU A 146 -16.74 4.80 -3.26
C LEU A 146 -17.06 6.25 -2.84
N GLU A 147 -17.70 6.49 -1.70
CA GLU A 147 -17.96 7.86 -1.22
C GLU A 147 -16.66 8.60 -0.89
N VAL A 148 -15.67 7.93 -0.28
CA VAL A 148 -14.37 8.53 0.03
C VAL A 148 -13.53 8.80 -1.24
N LEU A 149 -13.64 7.94 -2.27
CA LEU A 149 -12.90 8.09 -3.52
C LEU A 149 -13.54 9.07 -4.52
N LEU A 150 -14.85 9.30 -4.45
CA LEU A 150 -15.57 10.22 -5.36
C LEU A 150 -15.82 11.62 -4.77
N ASN A 151 -15.82 11.83 -3.45
CA ASN A 151 -16.18 13.14 -2.84
C ASN A 151 -15.00 14.06 -2.46
N LYS A 152 -13.94 14.14 -3.26
CA LYS A 152 -12.96 15.24 -3.14
C LYS A 152 -12.63 15.87 -4.50
N HIS A 153 -13.63 16.54 -5.10
CA HIS A 153 -13.56 17.84 -5.80
C HIS A 153 -14.78 18.02 -6.71
N PHE A 154 -15.77 18.83 -6.29
CA PHE A 154 -16.46 19.84 -7.12
C PHE A 154 -17.46 20.62 -6.24
N THR A 155 -16.96 21.57 -5.46
CA THR A 155 -17.77 22.69 -4.96
C THR A 155 -17.00 23.96 -5.26
N ILE A 156 -17.27 24.52 -6.44
CA ILE A 156 -17.18 25.96 -6.70
C ILE A 156 -18.50 26.29 -7.39
N LEU A 157 -19.47 26.74 -6.59
CA LEU A 157 -20.46 27.73 -7.00
C LEU A 157 -19.93 29.07 -6.52
#